data_AF-A0A1Z9F0S3-F1
#
_entry.id   AF-A0A1Z9F0S3-F1
#
_cell.length_a   1.000
_cell.length_b   1.000
_cell.length_c   1.000
_cell.angle_alpha   90.00
_cell.angle_beta   90.00
_cell.angle_gamma   90.00
#
_symmetry.space_group_name_H-M   'P 1'
#
loop_
_entity.id
_entity.type
_entity.pdbx_description
1 polymer ?
#
loop_
_entity_poly.entity_id
_entity_poly.type
_entity_poly.pdbx_seq_one_letter_code
_entity_poly.pdbx_strand_id
1 'polypeptide(L)'
;MAKYQGRTVKLNTPSRGDVKKFKVFVRDRSTGNVKKINFGQKGMTIKKNNPVRQRSFLARMGAVLKKVRGQKSLSPAYWSMKAWR
;
A
#
# COMPACT_ATOMS: atom_id res chain seq x y z
N MET A 1 0.56 3.68 -17.88
CA MET A 1 -0.42 4.51 -17.12
C MET A 1 -1.81 3.87 -17.24
N ALA A 2 -2.81 4.33 -16.48
CA ALA A 2 -4.18 3.80 -16.58
C ALA A 2 -5.23 4.90 -16.33
N LYS A 3 -6.49 4.65 -16.72
CA LYS A 3 -7.61 5.55 -16.41
C LYS A 3 -8.25 5.16 -15.08
N TYR A 4 -8.48 6.15 -14.23
CA TYR A 4 -9.24 6.01 -12.99
C TYR A 4 -10.14 7.25 -12.84
N GLN A 5 -11.45 7.05 -12.84
CA GLN A 5 -12.45 8.14 -12.75
C GLN A 5 -12.16 9.29 -13.74
N GLY A 6 -11.96 8.96 -15.02
CA GLY A 6 -11.66 9.92 -16.09
C GLY A 6 -10.22 10.45 -16.12
N ARG A 7 -9.42 10.25 -15.06
CA ARG A 7 -8.05 10.77 -14.95
C ARG A 7 -7.01 9.74 -15.32
N THR A 8 -5.93 10.17 -15.97
CA THR A 8 -4.77 9.31 -16.23
C THR A 8 -3.90 9.23 -14.96
N VAL A 9 -3.66 8.03 -14.47
CA VAL A 9 -2.89 7.75 -13.25
C VAL A 9 -1.71 6.82 -13.51
N LYS A 10 -0.64 6.98 -12.73
CA LYS A 10 0.48 6.03 -12.67
C LYS A 10 0.11 4.87 -11.74
N LEU A 11 0.32 3.64 -12.22
CA LEU A 11 0.04 2.42 -11.45
C LEU A 11 1.25 2.01 -10.62
N ASN A 12 1.00 1.38 -9.48
CA ASN A 12 2.01 0.78 -8.58
C ASN A 12 3.09 1.77 -8.08
N THR A 13 2.85 3.07 -8.23
CA THR A 13 3.69 4.14 -7.75
C THR A 13 2.99 4.83 -6.57
N PRO A 14 3.46 4.61 -5.33
CA PRO A 14 2.95 5.34 -4.19
C PRO A 14 3.13 6.85 -4.32
N SER A 15 2.12 7.60 -3.91
CA SER A 15 2.10 9.06 -3.87
C SER A 15 1.41 9.54 -2.60
N ARG A 16 1.46 10.85 -2.31
CA ARG A 16 0.76 11.41 -1.15
C ARG A 16 -0.76 11.22 -1.26
N GLY A 17 -1.35 10.75 -0.16
CA GLY A 17 -2.77 10.40 -0.08
C GLY A 17 -3.65 11.57 0.36
N ASP A 18 -4.90 11.53 -0.08
CA ASP A 18 -6.02 12.37 0.32
C ASP A 18 -6.61 11.89 1.67
N VAL A 19 -6.87 10.59 1.79
CA VAL A 19 -7.51 9.99 2.99
C VAL A 19 -6.48 9.54 4.02
N LYS A 20 -5.49 8.75 3.58
CA LYS A 20 -4.39 8.24 4.41
C LYS A 20 -3.07 8.95 4.05
N LYS A 21 -1.95 8.56 4.67
CA LYS A 21 -0.66 9.22 4.41
C LYS A 21 -0.24 9.10 2.94
N PHE A 22 -0.45 7.91 2.37
CA PHE A 22 -0.12 7.60 0.99
C PHE A 22 -1.30 6.94 0.28
N LYS A 23 -1.28 7.03 -1.04
CA LYS A 23 -2.18 6.30 -1.93
C LYS A 23 -1.39 5.66 -3.07
N VAL A 24 -1.94 4.62 -3.65
CA VAL A 24 -1.40 3.96 -4.84
C VAL A 24 -2.55 3.39 -5.67
N PHE A 25 -2.44 3.53 -6.98
CA PHE A 25 -3.39 2.94 -7.92
C PHE A 25 -2.88 1.58 -8.36
N VAL A 26 -3.71 0.57 -8.24
CA VAL A 26 -3.36 -0.82 -8.55
C VAL A 26 -4.43 -1.37 -9.48
N ARG A 27 -3.99 -1.97 -10.59
CA ARG A 27 -4.91 -2.74 -11.42
C ARG A 27 -5.20 -4.07 -10.74
N ASP A 28 -6.47 -4.31 -10.49
CA ASP A 28 -6.99 -5.58 -10.04
C ASP A 28 -7.01 -6.55 -11.23
N ARG A 29 -6.26 -7.65 -11.11
CA ARG A 29 -6.14 -8.64 -12.19
C ARG A 29 -7.40 -9.48 -12.37
N SER A 30 -8.24 -9.62 -11.35
CA SER A 30 -9.47 -10.42 -11.49
C SER A 30 -10.59 -9.66 -12.20
N THR A 31 -10.65 -8.34 -12.02
CA THR A 31 -11.73 -7.50 -12.58
C THR A 31 -11.25 -6.56 -13.70
N GLY A 32 -9.95 -6.44 -13.93
CA GLY A 32 -9.35 -5.47 -14.86
C GLY A 32 -9.40 -4.00 -14.38
N ASN A 33 -10.17 -3.73 -13.33
CA ASN A 33 -10.41 -2.39 -12.80
C ASN A 33 -9.20 -1.82 -12.07
N VAL A 34 -9.04 -0.49 -12.14
CA VAL A 34 -8.04 0.22 -11.32
C VAL A 34 -8.66 0.56 -9.97
N LYS A 35 -8.01 0.13 -8.89
CA LYS A 35 -8.41 0.40 -7.51
C LYS A 35 -7.44 1.40 -6.87
N LYS A 36 -7.98 2.37 -6.13
CA LYS A 36 -7.20 3.29 -5.27
C LYS A 36 -7.02 2.66 -3.90
N ILE A 37 -5.78 2.36 -3.52
CA ILE A 37 -5.44 1.81 -2.20
C ILE A 37 -4.82 2.92 -1.35
N ASN A 38 -5.45 3.21 -0.21
CA ASN A 38 -4.98 4.20 0.77
C ASN A 38 -4.24 3.48 1.91
N PHE A 39 -3.05 3.95 2.29
CA PHE A 39 -2.24 3.30 3.31
C PHE A 39 -1.37 4.27 4.11
N GLY A 40 -0.90 3.80 5.27
CA GLY A 40 -0.14 4.59 6.24
C GLY A 40 -0.99 5.61 7.03
N GLN A 41 -0.49 6.05 8.17
CA GLN A 41 -1.18 6.99 9.04
C GLN A 41 -0.62 8.41 8.89
N LYS A 42 -1.50 9.40 8.73
CA LYS A 42 -1.09 10.82 8.70
C LYS A 42 -0.43 11.20 10.03
N GLY A 43 0.53 12.12 9.99
CA GLY A 43 1.31 12.55 11.17
C GLY A 43 2.35 11.54 11.69
N MET A 44 2.29 10.27 11.31
CA MET A 44 3.28 9.28 11.77
C MET A 44 4.49 9.20 10.85
N THR A 45 5.69 9.15 11.43
CA THR A 45 6.95 8.91 10.73
C THR A 45 7.47 7.50 11.01
N ILE A 46 7.88 6.81 9.95
CA ILE A 46 8.49 5.49 10.07
C ILE A 46 9.93 5.70 10.55
N LYS A 47 10.27 5.14 11.71
CA LYS A 47 11.64 5.14 12.24
C LYS A 47 12.45 4.02 11.57
N LYS A 48 12.80 4.19 10.28
CA LYS A 48 13.47 3.17 9.46
C LYS A 48 14.82 2.73 10.03
N ASN A 49 15.50 3.62 10.75
CA ASN A 49 16.78 3.38 11.40
C ASN A 49 16.69 2.45 12.63
N ASN A 50 15.48 2.10 13.11
CA ASN A 50 15.32 1.19 14.24
C ASN A 50 14.92 -0.22 13.75
N PRO A 51 15.86 -1.18 13.72
CA PRO A 51 15.61 -2.52 13.18
C PRO A 51 14.61 -3.33 14.00
N VAL A 52 14.53 -3.11 15.32
CA VAL A 52 13.57 -3.78 16.21
C VAL A 52 12.13 -3.35 15.88
N ARG A 53 11.91 -2.05 15.66
CA ARG A 53 10.61 -1.52 15.22
C ARG A 53 10.23 -2.02 13.84
N GLN A 54 11.20 -2.06 12.91
CA GLN A 54 10.98 -2.61 11.57
C GLN A 54 10.57 -4.08 11.64
N ARG A 55 11.32 -4.92 12.37
CA ARG A 55 11.01 -6.35 12.55
C ARG A 55 9.61 -6.55 13.14
N SER A 56 9.30 -5.83 14.21
CA SER A 56 7.98 -5.89 14.86
C SER A 56 6.84 -5.44 13.94
N PHE A 57 7.07 -4.41 13.12
CA PHE A 57 6.10 -3.95 12.14
C PHE A 57 5.87 -4.97 11.03
N LEU A 58 6.95 -5.51 10.45
CA LEU A 58 6.90 -6.50 9.37
C LEU A 58 6.25 -7.81 9.83
N ALA A 59 6.47 -8.24 11.07
CA ALA A 59 5.80 -9.43 11.62
C ALA A 59 4.27 -9.26 11.68
N ARG A 60 3.80 -8.14 12.24
CA ARG A 60 2.36 -7.83 12.34
C ARG A 60 1.71 -7.68 10.96
N MET A 61 2.30 -6.86 10.08
CA MET A 61 1.75 -6.66 8.73
C MET A 61 1.89 -7.91 7.86
N GLY A 62 2.92 -8.72 8.07
CA GLY A 62 3.09 -10.01 7.42
C GLY A 62 1.97 -10.98 7.77
N ALA A 63 1.59 -11.06 9.05
CA ALA A 63 0.44 -11.87 9.47
C ALA A 63 -0.88 -11.39 8.83
N VAL A 64 -1.10 -10.08 8.73
CA VAL A 64 -2.26 -9.51 8.00
C VAL A 64 -2.20 -9.87 6.52
N LEU A 65 -1.03 -9.73 5.89
CA LEU A 65 -0.86 -10.00 4.47
C LEU A 65 -1.04 -11.49 4.14
N LYS A 66 -0.68 -12.40 5.05
CA LYS A 66 -0.92 -13.85 4.90
C LYS A 66 -2.42 -14.16 4.72
N LYS A 67 -3.31 -13.45 5.44
CA LYS A 67 -4.77 -13.64 5.36
C LYS A 67 -5.40 -13.16 4.04
N VAL A 68 -4.71 -12.31 3.27
CA VAL A 68 -5.22 -11.80 2.00
C VAL A 68 -5.24 -12.92 0.96
N ARG A 69 -6.42 -13.33 0.51
CA ARG A 69 -6.58 -14.25 -0.62
C ARG A 69 -6.46 -13.46 -1.93
N GLY A 70 -5.69 -13.98 -2.89
CA GLY A 70 -5.47 -13.33 -4.19
C GLY A 70 -4.34 -12.28 -4.22
N GLN A 71 -4.51 -11.24 -5.05
CA GLN A 71 -3.46 -10.27 -5.36
C GLN A 71 -3.07 -9.43 -4.13
N LYS A 72 -1.91 -9.73 -3.55
CA LYS A 72 -1.37 -9.07 -2.36
C LYS A 72 -1.25 -7.55 -2.49
N SER A 73 -0.97 -7.03 -3.70
CA SER A 73 -0.83 -5.59 -3.94
C SER A 73 -2.15 -4.81 -3.80
N LEU A 74 -3.31 -5.47 -3.71
CA LEU A 74 -4.57 -4.83 -3.35
C LEU A 74 -4.69 -4.57 -1.84
N SER A 75 -3.79 -5.13 -1.03
CA SER A 75 -3.78 -4.93 0.41
C SER A 75 -2.99 -3.67 0.81
N PRO A 76 -3.52 -2.82 1.70
CA PRO A 76 -2.74 -1.73 2.32
C PRO A 76 -1.51 -2.24 3.08
N ALA A 77 -1.55 -3.46 3.63
CA ALA A 77 -0.43 -4.05 4.38
C ALA A 77 0.79 -4.28 3.50
N TYR A 78 0.59 -4.72 2.24
CA TYR A 78 1.66 -4.89 1.27
C TYR A 78 2.43 -3.59 1.04
N TRP A 79 1.70 -2.50 0.77
CA TRP A 79 2.31 -1.19 0.52
C TRP A 79 2.95 -0.59 1.76
N SER A 80 2.36 -0.85 2.93
CA SER A 80 2.93 -0.43 4.20
C SER A 80 4.26 -1.14 4.46
N MET A 81 4.34 -2.47 4.27
CA MET A 81 5.61 -3.21 4.36
C MET A 81 6.64 -2.74 3.32
N LYS A 82 6.21 -2.47 2.08
CA LYS A 82 7.09 -1.96 1.02
C LYS A 82 7.68 -0.59 1.39
N ALA A 83 6.93 0.26 2.08
CA ALA A 83 7.43 1.56 2.54
C ALA A 83 8.46 1.47 3.67
N TRP A 84 8.56 0.34 4.39
CA TRP A 84 9.60 0.09 5.40
C TRP A 84 10.88 -0.51 4.81
N ARG A 85 10.82 -1.03 3.58
CA ARG A 85 11.99 -1.38 2.77
C ARG A 85 12.56 -0.11 2.15
#